data_AF-A0A451FLR8-F1
#
_entry.id   AF-A0A451FLR8-F1
#
_cell.length_a   1.000
_cell.length_b   1.000
_cell.length_c   1.000
_cell.angle_alpha   90.00
_cell.angle_beta   90.00
_cell.angle_gamma   90.00
#
_symmetry.space_group_name_H-M   'P 1'
#
loop_
_entity.id
_entity.type
_entity.pdbx_description
1 polymer ?
#
loop_
_entity_poly.entity_id
_entity_poly.type
_entity_poly.pdbx_seq_one_letter_code
_entity_poly.pdbx_strand_id
1 'polypeptide(L)' 'MDVIALGWSMLLVVFTFSLAMVVWGRNGF' A
#
# COMPACT_ATOMS: atom_id res chain seq x y z
N MET A 1 9.88 10.50 -14.16
CA MET A 1 9.67 9.35 -13.26
C MET A 1 9.92 8.08 -14.06
N ASP A 2 11.02 7.40 -13.77
CA ASP A 2 11.41 6.16 -14.44
C ASP A 2 10.72 4.93 -13.85
N VAL A 3 10.85 3.79 -14.54
CA VAL A 3 10.19 2.53 -14.16
C VAL A 3 10.67 1.99 -12.81
N ILE A 4 11.92 2.27 -12.43
CA ILE A 4 12.47 1.83 -11.14
C ILE A 4 11.83 2.65 -10.02
N ALA A 5 11.74 3.97 -10.18
CA ALA A 5 11.03 4.84 -9.25
C ALA A 5 9.55 4.44 -9.11
N LEU A 6 8.88 4.08 -10.22
CA LEU A 6 7.51 3.54 -10.20
C LEU A 6 7.42 2.21 -9.43
N GLY A 7 8.37 1.29 -9.65
CA GLY A 7 8.43 0.02 -8.92
C GLY A 7 8.55 0.20 -7.40
N TRP A 8 9.43 1.10 -6.95
CA TRP A 8 9.56 1.43 -5.52
C TRP A 8 8.27 2.05 -4.95
N SER A 9 7.61 2.94 -5.71
CA SER A 9 6.35 3.54 -5.29
C SER A 9 5.22 2.51 -5.15
N MET A 10 5.10 1.57 -6.11
CA MET A 10 4.11 0.50 -6.09
C MET A 10 4.30 -0.45 -4.89
N LEU A 11 5.55 -0.78 -4.56
CA LEU A 11 5.86 -1.62 -3.39
C LEU A 11 5.36 -0.96 -2.10
N LEU A 12 5.67 0.32 -1.91
CA LEU A 12 5.23 1.07 -0.73
C LEU A 12 3.70 1.20 -0.69
N VAL A 13 3.05 1.46 -1.83
CA VAL A 13 1.59 1.53 -1.93
C VAL A 13 0.94 0.22 -1.50
N VAL A 14 1.37 -0.92 -2.04
CA VAL A 14 0.78 -2.23 -1.69
C VAL A 14 1.01 -2.55 -0.22
N PHE A 15 2.19 -2.26 0.32
CA PHE A 15 2.49 -2.46 1.74
C PHE A 15 1.55 -1.63 2.64
N THR A 16 1.48 -0.32 2.40
CA THR A 16 0.64 0.59 3.20
C THR A 16 -0.84 0.29 3.02
N PHE A 17 -1.28 0.01 1.80
CA PHE A 17 -2.68 -0.33 1.50
C PHE A 17 -3.09 -1.66 2.14
N SER A 18 -2.20 -2.66 2.15
CA SER A 18 -2.43 -3.92 2.85
C SER A 18 -2.72 -3.69 4.34
N LEU A 19 -1.91 -2.87 5.01
CA LEU A 19 -2.13 -2.52 6.41
C LEU A 19 -3.46 -1.76 6.61
N ALA A 20 -3.78 -0.81 5.73
CA ALA A 20 -5.04 -0.06 5.77
C ALA A 20 -6.26 -0.99 5.64
N MET A 21 -6.23 -1.92 4.68
CA MET A 21 -7.30 -2.92 4.48
C MET A 21 -7.44 -3.86 5.67
N VAL A 22 -6.32 -4.22 6.29
CA VAL A 22 -6.29 -5.07 7.47
C VAL A 22 -6.86 -4.37 8.71
N VAL A 23 -6.57 -3.07 8.90
CA VAL A 23 -7.16 -2.28 9.99
C VAL A 23 -8.65 -2.06 9.73
N TRP A 24 -9.02 -1.71 8.50
CA TRP A 24 -10.41 -1.51 8.09
C TRP A 24 -11.23 -2.80 8.23
N GLY A 25 -10.72 -3.94 7.79
CA GLY A 25 -11.42 -5.21 7.93
C GLY A 25 -11.58 -5.70 9.38
N ARG A 26 -10.68 -5.27 10.28
CA ARG A 26 -10.73 -5.66 11.71
C ARG A 26 -11.55 -4.74 12.60
N ASN A 27 -11.60 -3.44 12.29
CA ASN A 27 -12.24 -2.42 13.14
C ASN A 27 -13.05 -1.44 12.29
N GLY A 28 -13.74 -1.92 11.25
CA GLY A 28 -14.38 -1.12 10.20
C GLY A 28 -15.23 0.02 10.74
N PHE A 29 -14.59 1.18 10.90
CA PHE A 29 -15.12 2.39 11.54
C PHE A 29 -15.35 2.29 13.05
#